data_AF-A0A2A5FGQ9-F1
#
_entry.id   AF-A0A2A5FGQ9-F1
#
_cell.length_a   1.000
_cell.length_b   1.000
_cell.length_c   1.000
_cell.angle_alpha   90.00
_cell.angle_beta   90.00
_cell.angle_gamma   90.00
#
_symmetry.space_group_name_H-M   'P 1'
#
loop_
_entity.id
_entity.type
_entity.pdbx_description
1 polymer ?
#
loop_
_entity_poly.entity_id
_entity_poly.type
_entity_poly.pdbx_seq_one_letter_code
_entity_poly.pdbx_strand_id
1 'polypeptide(L)'
;MPTGNFTEGCDAYITLGDIVITEDATDDFSASQTDLTYVLNFDGAGFEFNTSAGSVSSAAGNRDIDAISIQSTTASTLTIQISTDGLADKIDEFTITGLQIKVTTATAAGSPYAIYYDASSTGTWGMTDPPLVSHATLNVALVVNISSNAVTDSWPNTTAWSGGVVPGDCDNVTIVNTAIISLNAGETACGDLTIDNGGTLSSGNNRHITVHGNYSNSGTQSFGNSDLTLDGVGKNFTSDGTNQGTITLGGQINFTTNHTIPAAADITTDAIIDVAAGVTVTNNGTISMTGTPAAADLQGAGTWINAASSILNIASGITVTTLTATATGNTVDFNGTAAQTMAAFNYYNLTSSSTGARTLAASGTVGVAGTFTPGTNAYTITGSTIDFNGSGAQTILAFNYNNLTSSSTGARTLASSSTVGVAGTFTQGTNSYTITGSTVEFNGSAAQTIATAFTFN
;
A
#
# COMPACT_ATOMS: atom_id res chain seq x y z
N MET A 1 -17.33 -17.97 -28.90
CA MET A 1 -16.15 -17.22 -28.47
C MET A 1 -16.38 -16.65 -27.08
N PRO A 2 -15.43 -16.82 -26.14
CA PRO A 2 -15.49 -16.16 -24.85
C PRO A 2 -15.45 -14.63 -25.00
N THR A 3 -16.17 -13.96 -24.11
CA THR A 3 -16.16 -12.50 -23.95
C THR A 3 -15.51 -12.13 -22.63
N GLY A 4 -14.52 -11.24 -22.67
CA GLY A 4 -13.96 -10.58 -21.49
C GLY A 4 -14.44 -9.14 -21.44
N ASN A 5 -14.93 -8.69 -20.29
CA ASN A 5 -15.23 -7.28 -20.04
C ASN A 5 -14.13 -6.72 -19.13
N PHE A 6 -13.45 -5.68 -19.59
CA PHE A 6 -12.34 -5.04 -18.92
C PHE A 6 -12.69 -3.58 -18.67
N THR A 7 -12.17 -3.01 -17.60
CA THR A 7 -12.20 -1.57 -17.38
C THR A 7 -10.76 -1.09 -17.27
N GLU A 8 -10.42 -0.05 -18.02
CA GLU A 8 -9.09 0.57 -17.94
C GLU A 8 -8.78 0.98 -16.49
N GLY A 9 -7.52 0.96 -16.08
CA GLY A 9 -7.11 1.34 -14.73
C GLY A 9 -7.45 0.33 -13.63
N CYS A 10 -8.19 -0.74 -13.94
CA CYS A 10 -8.30 -1.92 -13.08
C CYS A 10 -6.99 -2.71 -13.20
N ASP A 11 -6.12 -2.62 -12.20
CA ASP A 11 -4.81 -3.29 -12.24
C ASP A 11 -4.89 -4.83 -12.15
N ALA A 12 -6.09 -5.41 -12.09
CA ALA A 12 -6.34 -6.84 -11.90
C ALA A 12 -6.43 -7.63 -13.22
N TYR A 13 -5.90 -8.85 -13.18
CA TYR A 13 -6.08 -9.84 -14.24
C TYR A 13 -7.49 -10.46 -14.17
N ILE A 14 -8.16 -10.54 -15.31
CA ILE A 14 -9.46 -11.17 -15.49
C ILE A 14 -9.26 -12.52 -16.16
N THR A 15 -9.89 -13.57 -15.59
CA THR A 15 -9.89 -14.90 -16.20
C THR A 15 -10.93 -14.95 -17.32
N LEU A 16 -10.50 -15.28 -18.53
CA LEU A 16 -11.40 -15.51 -19.65
C LEU A 16 -12.08 -16.87 -19.56
N GLY A 17 -13.26 -16.97 -20.17
CA GLY A 17 -13.85 -18.27 -20.49
C GLY A 17 -12.97 -19.05 -21.48
N ASP A 18 -13.24 -20.35 -21.58
CA ASP A 18 -12.46 -21.24 -22.43
C ASP A 18 -12.44 -20.78 -23.89
N ILE A 19 -11.23 -20.75 -24.47
CA ILE A 19 -11.04 -20.55 -25.91
C ILE A 19 -10.92 -21.95 -26.52
N VAL A 20 -11.89 -22.31 -27.34
CA VAL A 20 -11.93 -23.59 -28.07
C VAL A 20 -11.58 -23.33 -29.51
N ILE A 21 -10.59 -24.05 -30.03
CA ILE A 21 -10.13 -24.01 -31.42
C ILE A 21 -10.39 -25.38 -32.01
N THR A 22 -11.19 -25.44 -33.06
CA THR A 22 -11.63 -26.67 -33.74
C THR A 22 -11.27 -26.55 -35.22
N GLU A 23 -10.88 -27.64 -35.87
CA GLU A 23 -10.80 -27.67 -37.32
C GLU A 23 -12.18 -27.75 -37.99
N ASP A 24 -12.33 -27.06 -39.13
CA ASP A 24 -13.58 -27.01 -39.87
C ASP A 24 -13.75 -28.23 -40.79
N ALA A 25 -12.64 -28.84 -41.23
CA ALA A 25 -12.60 -30.08 -42.00
C ALA A 25 -11.49 -31.02 -41.50
N THR A 26 -11.66 -32.32 -41.77
CA THR A 26 -10.55 -33.30 -41.64
C THR A 26 -9.42 -32.87 -42.58
N ASP A 27 -8.20 -32.69 -42.06
CA ASP A 27 -6.94 -32.31 -42.75
C ASP A 27 -6.51 -30.85 -42.59
N ASP A 28 -7.23 -30.04 -41.83
CA ASP A 28 -6.86 -28.65 -41.57
C ASP A 28 -5.60 -28.58 -40.67
N PHE A 29 -5.46 -29.52 -39.74
CA PHE A 29 -4.18 -29.83 -39.07
C PHE A 29 -3.43 -30.91 -39.89
N SER A 30 -2.41 -30.53 -40.67
CA SER A 30 -1.77 -31.52 -41.55
C SER A 30 -1.04 -32.63 -40.77
N ALA A 31 -1.00 -33.82 -41.36
CA ALA A 31 -0.30 -34.98 -40.80
C ALA A 31 1.21 -34.74 -40.64
N SER A 32 1.80 -35.44 -39.68
CA SER A 32 3.24 -35.55 -39.43
C SER A 32 3.94 -34.22 -39.16
N GLN A 33 3.25 -33.31 -38.45
CA GLN A 33 3.82 -32.02 -38.08
C GLN A 33 4.44 -32.11 -36.68
N THR A 34 5.72 -31.74 -36.57
CA THR A 34 6.45 -31.71 -35.29
C THR A 34 6.77 -30.28 -34.89
N ASP A 35 6.56 -29.95 -33.62
CA ASP A 35 6.95 -28.67 -33.01
C ASP A 35 6.40 -27.41 -33.68
N LEU A 36 5.16 -27.48 -34.16
CA LEU A 36 4.48 -26.31 -34.71
C LEU A 36 4.03 -25.35 -33.62
N THR A 37 3.95 -24.07 -33.99
CA THR A 37 3.56 -22.99 -33.09
C THR A 37 2.24 -22.38 -33.52
N TYR A 38 1.29 -22.36 -32.59
CA TYR A 38 0.04 -21.61 -32.69
C TYR A 38 0.14 -20.38 -31.77
N VAL A 39 0.22 -19.19 -32.37
CA VAL A 39 0.48 -17.93 -31.68
C VAL A 39 -0.81 -17.11 -31.63
N LEU A 40 -1.19 -16.71 -30.42
CA LEU A 40 -2.29 -15.79 -30.15
C LEU A 40 -1.74 -14.43 -29.72
N ASN A 41 -2.34 -13.36 -30.25
CA ASN A 41 -1.95 -11.97 -30.00
C ASN A 41 -3.19 -11.07 -29.85
N PHE A 42 -3.01 -9.84 -29.38
CA PHE A 42 -4.05 -8.83 -29.25
C PHE A 42 -4.11 -7.94 -30.49
N ASP A 43 -5.31 -7.71 -31.04
CA ASP A 43 -5.51 -6.89 -32.23
C ASP A 43 -5.27 -5.38 -32.03
N GLY A 44 -4.83 -4.98 -30.83
CA GLY A 44 -4.38 -3.65 -30.47
C GLY A 44 -3.40 -3.68 -29.27
N ALA A 45 -2.70 -2.57 -29.05
CA ALA A 45 -1.90 -2.39 -27.84
C ALA A 45 -2.81 -2.18 -26.61
N GLY A 46 -2.27 -2.39 -25.41
CA GLY A 46 -2.98 -2.09 -24.17
C GLY A 46 -3.55 -3.28 -23.42
N PHE A 47 -3.12 -4.51 -23.75
CA PHE A 47 -3.45 -5.71 -22.99
C PHE A 47 -2.20 -6.50 -22.64
N GLU A 48 -2.27 -7.21 -21.52
CA GLU A 48 -1.23 -8.11 -21.06
C GLU A 48 -1.81 -9.48 -20.71
N PHE A 49 -1.19 -10.56 -21.19
CA PHE A 49 -1.42 -11.90 -20.64
C PHE A 49 -0.72 -12.06 -19.29
N ASN A 50 -1.37 -12.75 -18.36
CA ASN A 50 -0.68 -13.23 -17.17
C ASN A 50 0.27 -14.36 -17.59
N THR A 51 1.56 -14.12 -17.46
CA THR A 51 2.61 -15.07 -17.87
C THR A 51 2.64 -16.36 -17.05
N SER A 52 1.93 -16.42 -15.93
CA SER A 52 1.88 -17.57 -15.03
C SER A 52 0.53 -18.30 -14.99
N ALA A 53 -0.42 -17.91 -15.85
CA ALA A 53 -1.77 -18.47 -15.85
C ALA A 53 -2.15 -19.04 -17.21
N GLY A 54 -3.16 -19.91 -17.19
CA GLY A 54 -3.63 -20.63 -18.37
C GLY A 54 -3.05 -22.04 -18.49
N SER A 55 -3.81 -22.90 -19.14
CA SER A 55 -3.41 -24.25 -19.53
C SER A 55 -4.02 -24.57 -20.87
N VAL A 56 -3.44 -25.51 -21.59
CA VAL A 56 -3.99 -26.01 -22.85
C VAL A 56 -4.21 -27.51 -22.75
N SER A 57 -5.30 -27.98 -23.33
CA SER A 57 -5.64 -29.39 -23.38
C SER A 57 -6.28 -29.75 -24.71
N SER A 58 -6.21 -31.03 -25.05
CA SER A 58 -6.82 -31.61 -26.23
C SER A 58 -7.87 -32.63 -25.74
N ALA A 59 -9.13 -32.50 -26.15
CA ALA A 59 -10.24 -33.40 -25.80
C ALA A 59 -9.99 -34.89 -26.13
N ALA A 60 -9.97 -35.78 -25.15
CA ALA A 60 -9.58 -37.18 -25.33
C ALA A 60 -10.48 -37.97 -26.33
N GLY A 61 -9.86 -38.73 -27.24
CA GLY A 61 -10.50 -39.89 -27.88
C GLY A 61 -10.56 -39.96 -29.40
N ASN A 62 -10.07 -38.99 -30.17
CA ASN A 62 -10.02 -39.04 -31.64
C ASN A 62 -9.19 -37.87 -32.20
N ARG A 63 -7.85 -37.95 -32.19
CA ARG A 63 -6.97 -36.80 -32.46
C ARG A 63 -5.83 -37.13 -33.39
N ASP A 64 -5.56 -36.24 -34.32
CA ASP A 64 -4.25 -36.15 -34.94
C ASP A 64 -3.31 -35.34 -34.00
N ILE A 65 -3.79 -34.52 -33.05
CA ILE A 65 -2.94 -33.88 -32.02
C ILE A 65 -2.35 -34.89 -31.01
N ASP A 66 -1.06 -35.20 -31.18
CA ASP A 66 -0.25 -36.11 -30.33
C ASP A 66 0.29 -35.43 -29.07
N ALA A 67 0.68 -34.15 -29.17
CA ALA A 67 1.20 -33.38 -28.06
C ALA A 67 0.80 -31.91 -28.16
N ILE A 68 0.43 -31.32 -27.02
CA ILE A 68 0.11 -29.89 -26.93
C ILE A 68 0.59 -29.31 -25.60
N SER A 69 1.16 -28.11 -25.65
CA SER A 69 1.58 -27.39 -24.45
C SER A 69 1.67 -25.88 -24.70
N ILE A 70 1.52 -25.07 -23.65
CA ILE A 70 1.89 -23.66 -23.72
C ILE A 70 3.42 -23.60 -23.67
N GLN A 71 4.04 -23.16 -24.75
CA GLN A 71 5.50 -23.04 -24.85
C GLN A 71 5.99 -21.77 -24.17
N SER A 72 5.28 -20.66 -24.37
CA SER A 72 5.58 -19.40 -23.68
C SER A 72 4.37 -18.47 -23.64
N THR A 73 4.34 -17.65 -22.61
CA THR A 73 3.43 -16.51 -22.44
C THR A 73 4.28 -15.29 -22.15
N THR A 74 4.24 -14.32 -23.06
CA THR A 74 4.77 -12.97 -22.81
C THR A 74 3.61 -12.06 -22.46
N ALA A 75 3.90 -10.79 -22.14
CA ALA A 75 2.85 -9.79 -21.96
C ALA A 75 1.94 -9.70 -23.19
N SER A 76 2.48 -9.75 -24.42
CA SER A 76 1.70 -9.51 -25.65
C SER A 76 1.30 -10.77 -26.42
N THR A 77 1.92 -11.91 -26.16
CA THR A 77 1.71 -13.13 -26.96
C THR A 77 1.59 -14.38 -26.12
N LEU A 78 0.70 -15.29 -26.54
CA LEU A 78 0.60 -16.66 -26.05
C LEU A 78 1.02 -17.60 -27.18
N THR A 79 2.06 -18.40 -26.96
CA THR A 79 2.57 -19.38 -27.94
C THR A 79 2.30 -20.79 -27.46
N ILE A 80 1.53 -21.54 -28.25
CA ILE A 80 1.21 -22.94 -28.00
C ILE A 80 2.03 -23.78 -28.97
N GLN A 81 2.68 -24.82 -28.46
CA GLN A 81 3.39 -25.80 -29.27
C GLN A 81 2.52 -27.04 -29.45
N ILE A 82 2.38 -27.47 -30.70
CA ILE A 82 1.53 -28.59 -31.12
C ILE A 82 2.36 -29.55 -31.96
N SER A 83 2.13 -30.85 -31.80
CA SER A 83 2.60 -31.88 -32.73
C SER A 83 1.43 -32.78 -33.12
N THR A 84 1.37 -33.16 -34.39
CA THR A 84 0.37 -34.05 -34.94
C THR A 84 0.95 -35.43 -35.25
N ASP A 85 0.08 -36.42 -35.28
CA ASP A 85 0.41 -37.82 -35.54
C ASP A 85 0.65 -38.06 -37.05
N GLY A 86 0.85 -39.32 -37.43
CA GLY A 86 1.19 -39.67 -38.82
C GLY A 86 0.04 -39.54 -39.83
N LEU A 87 -1.18 -39.24 -39.39
CA LEU A 87 -2.40 -39.25 -40.19
C LEU A 87 -3.07 -37.86 -40.12
N ALA A 88 -3.84 -37.54 -41.15
CA ALA A 88 -4.74 -36.38 -41.18
C ALA A 88 -6.08 -37.03 -41.49
N ASP A 89 -6.77 -37.47 -40.46
CA ASP A 89 -8.00 -38.25 -40.65
C ASP A 89 -9.07 -37.97 -39.59
N LYS A 90 -8.77 -37.10 -38.61
CA LYS A 90 -9.69 -36.70 -37.54
C LYS A 90 -10.10 -35.23 -37.65
N ILE A 91 -11.02 -34.85 -36.77
CA ILE A 91 -11.36 -33.46 -36.47
C ILE A 91 -10.85 -33.23 -35.05
N ASP A 92 -9.86 -32.38 -34.93
CA ASP A 92 -9.14 -31.96 -33.77
C ASP A 92 -9.73 -30.70 -33.17
N GLU A 93 -9.58 -30.63 -31.86
CA GLU A 93 -10.02 -29.50 -31.07
C GLU A 93 -9.03 -29.28 -29.93
N PHE A 94 -8.62 -28.06 -29.62
CA PHE A 94 -7.94 -27.83 -28.35
C PHE A 94 -8.54 -26.66 -27.61
N THR A 95 -8.45 -26.74 -26.28
CA THR A 95 -9.07 -25.82 -25.36
C THR A 95 -8.01 -25.16 -24.51
N ILE A 96 -8.00 -23.83 -24.51
CA ILE A 96 -7.22 -23.01 -23.61
C ILE A 96 -8.13 -22.59 -22.46
N THR A 97 -7.76 -22.99 -21.23
CA THR A 97 -8.55 -22.78 -20.02
C THR A 97 -7.77 -21.97 -19.00
N GLY A 98 -8.47 -21.07 -18.29
CA GLY A 98 -7.89 -20.28 -17.21
C GLY A 98 -6.94 -19.19 -17.68
N LEU A 99 -7.01 -18.80 -18.96
CA LEU A 99 -6.23 -17.71 -19.51
C LEU A 99 -6.61 -16.40 -18.82
N GLN A 100 -5.63 -15.65 -18.35
CA GLN A 100 -5.84 -14.40 -17.63
C GLN A 100 -5.26 -13.22 -18.39
N ILE A 101 -6.03 -12.13 -18.44
CA ILE A 101 -5.70 -10.93 -19.22
C ILE A 101 -5.97 -9.68 -18.40
N LYS A 102 -5.12 -8.66 -18.56
CA LYS A 102 -5.26 -7.33 -17.96
C LYS A 102 -5.28 -6.29 -19.08
N VAL A 103 -5.99 -5.18 -18.87
CA VAL A 103 -5.88 -3.98 -19.70
C VAL A 103 -4.86 -3.02 -19.07
N THR A 104 -3.93 -2.47 -19.87
CA THR A 104 -2.84 -1.61 -19.40
C THR A 104 -2.96 -0.16 -19.84
N THR A 105 -3.37 0.08 -21.09
CA THR A 105 -3.63 1.41 -21.66
C THR A 105 -4.52 1.25 -22.89
N ALA A 106 -5.82 1.54 -22.81
CA ALA A 106 -6.70 1.36 -23.96
C ALA A 106 -6.88 2.68 -24.73
N THR A 107 -6.46 2.71 -26.00
CA THR A 107 -6.44 3.94 -26.80
C THR A 107 -7.81 4.46 -27.28
N ALA A 108 -8.91 3.71 -27.10
CA ALA A 108 -10.27 4.19 -27.39
C ALA A 108 -11.37 3.31 -26.76
N ALA A 109 -12.40 3.94 -26.17
CA ALA A 109 -13.67 3.30 -25.86
C ALA A 109 -14.38 2.81 -27.13
N GLY A 110 -15.08 1.68 -27.03
CA GLY A 110 -16.20 1.36 -27.91
C GLY A 110 -15.89 0.56 -29.17
N SER A 111 -14.71 -0.03 -29.30
CA SER A 111 -14.48 -1.14 -30.24
C SER A 111 -14.16 -2.41 -29.45
N PRO A 112 -14.85 -3.54 -29.70
CA PRO A 112 -14.39 -4.81 -29.14
C PRO A 112 -13.00 -5.10 -29.71
N TYR A 113 -12.01 -5.25 -28.83
CA TYR A 113 -10.72 -5.82 -29.18
C TYR A 113 -10.87 -7.34 -29.27
N ALA A 114 -9.87 -8.02 -29.82
CA ALA A 114 -9.88 -9.45 -30.01
C ALA A 114 -8.52 -10.07 -29.67
N ILE A 115 -8.59 -11.31 -29.19
CA ILE A 115 -7.47 -12.23 -29.31
C ILE A 115 -7.58 -12.86 -30.68
N TYR A 116 -6.53 -12.80 -31.47
CA TYR A 116 -6.51 -13.31 -32.83
C TYR A 116 -5.32 -14.22 -33.09
N TYR A 117 -5.46 -15.03 -34.13
CA TYR A 117 -4.39 -15.85 -34.67
C TYR A 117 -3.31 -15.00 -35.36
N ASP A 118 -2.08 -15.08 -34.88
CA ASP A 118 -0.95 -14.31 -35.35
C ASP A 118 -0.24 -15.01 -36.53
N ALA A 119 0.16 -14.23 -37.54
CA ALA A 119 0.81 -14.73 -38.75
C ALA A 119 2.22 -15.33 -38.51
N SER A 120 2.80 -15.15 -37.33
CA SER A 120 4.06 -15.81 -36.90
C SER A 120 3.89 -17.27 -36.49
N SER A 121 2.65 -17.76 -36.38
CA SER A 121 2.35 -19.18 -36.20
C SER A 121 2.95 -20.01 -37.34
N THR A 122 3.48 -21.19 -37.01
CA THR A 122 4.09 -22.10 -37.97
C THR A 122 3.16 -23.29 -38.20
N GLY A 123 2.90 -23.65 -39.45
CA GLY A 123 1.97 -24.75 -39.77
C GLY A 123 1.03 -24.43 -40.91
N THR A 124 0.31 -25.46 -41.35
CA THR A 124 -0.90 -25.31 -42.19
C THR A 124 -2.05 -25.71 -41.28
N TRP A 125 -2.92 -24.75 -40.98
CA TRP A 125 -4.03 -24.90 -40.02
C TRP A 125 -5.40 -24.90 -40.71
N GLY A 126 -5.43 -25.06 -42.04
CA GLY A 126 -6.63 -25.20 -42.86
C GLY A 126 -7.61 -24.03 -42.89
N MET A 127 -7.39 -22.99 -42.08
CA MET A 127 -8.19 -21.77 -42.07
C MET A 127 -8.04 -21.04 -43.42
N THR A 128 -8.99 -21.22 -44.35
CA THR A 128 -9.10 -20.35 -45.53
C THR A 128 -9.65 -19.00 -45.11
N ASP A 129 -8.86 -18.15 -44.44
CA ASP A 129 -9.10 -16.71 -44.44
C ASP A 129 -7.81 -15.91 -44.11
N PRO A 130 -7.60 -14.72 -44.72
CA PRO A 130 -6.53 -13.78 -44.36
C PRO A 130 -6.59 -13.36 -42.88
N PRO A 131 -5.57 -12.65 -42.34
CA PRO A 131 -5.33 -12.57 -40.91
C PRO A 131 -6.55 -11.99 -40.18
N LEU A 132 -6.77 -12.40 -38.92
CA LEU A 132 -7.79 -11.90 -37.97
C LEU A 132 -9.05 -12.79 -37.76
N VAL A 133 -8.91 -14.11 -37.66
CA VAL A 133 -9.95 -14.87 -36.94
C VAL A 133 -9.87 -14.54 -35.45
N SER A 134 -10.87 -13.82 -34.96
CA SER A 134 -11.07 -13.58 -33.54
C SER A 134 -11.37 -14.91 -32.85
N HIS A 135 -10.74 -15.11 -31.69
CA HIS A 135 -10.93 -16.27 -30.82
C HIS A 135 -11.61 -15.89 -29.51
N ALA A 136 -11.48 -14.62 -29.12
CA ALA A 136 -12.17 -14.01 -27.99
C ALA A 136 -12.49 -12.56 -28.32
N THR A 137 -13.57 -12.06 -27.73
CA THR A 137 -13.96 -10.64 -27.80
C THR A 137 -13.67 -9.97 -26.47
N LEU A 138 -12.96 -8.85 -26.49
CA LEU A 138 -12.54 -8.09 -25.32
C LEU A 138 -13.21 -6.71 -25.36
N ASN A 139 -14.19 -6.50 -24.49
CA ASN A 139 -14.87 -5.22 -24.35
C ASN A 139 -14.14 -4.37 -23.32
N VAL A 140 -13.76 -3.14 -23.67
CA VAL A 140 -13.12 -2.22 -22.74
C VAL A 140 -14.04 -1.05 -22.42
N ALA A 141 -14.35 -0.88 -21.13
CA ALA A 141 -14.91 0.34 -20.59
C ALA A 141 -13.76 1.30 -20.20
N LEU A 142 -13.96 2.60 -20.45
CA LEU A 142 -13.05 3.63 -19.98
C LEU A 142 -13.33 3.94 -18.51
N VAL A 143 -12.27 4.33 -17.78
CA VAL A 143 -12.43 5.03 -16.50
C VAL A 143 -13.20 6.31 -16.73
N VAL A 144 -14.30 6.49 -15.99
CA VAL A 144 -15.06 7.74 -16.03
C VAL A 144 -14.80 8.53 -14.75
N ASN A 145 -14.70 9.85 -14.89
CA ASN A 145 -14.72 10.75 -13.75
C ASN A 145 -16.17 11.04 -13.38
N ILE A 146 -16.61 10.58 -12.21
CA ILE A 146 -17.99 10.69 -11.74
C ILE A 146 -18.01 11.48 -10.43
N SER A 147 -18.71 12.62 -10.45
CA SER A 147 -18.91 13.43 -9.26
C SER A 147 -20.30 13.22 -8.68
N SER A 148 -20.42 13.26 -7.35
CA SER A 148 -21.72 13.25 -6.66
C SER A 148 -22.51 14.57 -6.87
N ASN A 149 -23.83 14.53 -6.68
CA ASN A 149 -24.76 15.64 -6.95
C ASN A 149 -24.91 16.68 -5.81
N ALA A 150 -23.95 16.83 -4.89
CA ALA A 150 -24.10 17.73 -3.72
C ALA A 150 -25.40 17.49 -2.92
N VAL A 151 -25.75 16.20 -2.75
CA VAL A 151 -26.96 15.74 -2.06
C VAL A 151 -26.60 14.81 -0.90
N THR A 152 -27.56 14.57 0.00
CA THR A 152 -27.51 13.44 0.92
C THR A 152 -28.20 12.24 0.27
N ASP A 153 -27.43 11.23 -0.10
CA ASP A 153 -27.94 10.04 -0.79
C ASP A 153 -27.01 8.84 -0.55
N SER A 154 -27.29 7.71 -1.20
CA SER A 154 -26.49 6.49 -1.08
C SER A 154 -25.74 6.18 -2.37
N TRP A 155 -24.56 5.57 -2.24
CA TRP A 155 -23.69 5.21 -3.37
C TRP A 155 -24.39 4.44 -4.51
N PRO A 156 -25.25 3.42 -4.27
CA PRO A 156 -25.86 2.68 -5.37
C PRO A 156 -27.02 3.43 -6.06
N ASN A 157 -27.40 4.62 -5.58
CA ASN A 157 -28.51 5.37 -6.17
C ASN A 157 -28.00 6.22 -7.33
N THR A 158 -28.64 6.09 -8.50
CA THR A 158 -28.32 6.93 -9.67
C THR A 158 -28.52 8.42 -9.40
N THR A 159 -29.43 8.78 -8.49
CA THR A 159 -29.68 10.17 -8.06
C THR A 159 -28.51 10.81 -7.30
N ALA A 160 -27.62 10.00 -6.71
CA ALA A 160 -26.46 10.48 -6.00
C ALA A 160 -25.38 11.07 -6.92
N TRP A 161 -25.41 10.73 -8.22
CA TRP A 161 -24.29 10.95 -9.14
C TRP A 161 -24.66 11.77 -10.37
N SER A 162 -23.72 12.61 -10.80
CA SER A 162 -23.84 13.40 -12.01
C SER A 162 -24.06 12.49 -13.21
N GLY A 163 -24.99 12.86 -14.09
CA GLY A 163 -25.35 12.05 -15.27
C GLY A 163 -26.19 10.80 -14.95
N GLY A 164 -26.54 10.53 -13.69
CA GLY A 164 -27.35 9.37 -13.33
C GLY A 164 -26.63 8.03 -13.40
N VAL A 165 -25.28 8.05 -13.40
CA VAL A 165 -24.43 6.86 -13.51
C VAL A 165 -23.80 6.56 -12.17
N VAL A 166 -24.07 5.37 -11.61
CA VAL A 166 -23.43 4.91 -10.38
C VAL A 166 -21.98 4.53 -10.67
N PRO A 167 -21.00 5.01 -9.90
CA PRO A 167 -19.61 4.60 -10.07
C PRO A 167 -19.42 3.10 -9.89
N GLY A 168 -18.74 2.50 -10.86
CA GLY A 168 -18.23 1.14 -10.77
C GLY A 168 -16.83 1.09 -10.15
N ASP A 169 -16.32 -0.13 -10.02
CA ASP A 169 -15.10 -0.46 -9.27
C ASP A 169 -13.84 0.26 -9.74
N CYS A 170 -13.82 0.82 -10.96
CA CYS A 170 -12.64 1.46 -11.54
C CYS A 170 -12.85 2.94 -11.89
N ASP A 171 -14.04 3.47 -11.64
CA ASP A 171 -14.33 4.87 -11.93
C ASP A 171 -13.63 5.78 -10.92
N ASN A 172 -13.24 6.97 -11.39
CA ASN A 172 -12.69 8.00 -10.52
C ASN A 172 -13.85 8.78 -9.90
N VAL A 173 -13.93 8.74 -8.57
CA VAL A 173 -15.06 9.26 -7.83
C VAL A 173 -14.71 10.54 -7.11
N THR A 174 -15.57 11.55 -7.24
CA THR A 174 -15.49 12.78 -6.43
C THR A 174 -16.75 12.96 -5.59
N ILE A 175 -16.60 12.89 -4.27
CA ILE A 175 -17.61 13.33 -3.32
C ILE A 175 -17.44 14.83 -3.13
N VAL A 176 -18.34 15.61 -3.72
CA VAL A 176 -18.19 17.06 -3.82
C VAL A 176 -18.58 17.73 -2.51
N ASN A 177 -18.17 19.00 -2.35
CA ASN A 177 -18.57 19.82 -1.22
C ASN A 177 -20.09 19.75 -0.95
N THR A 178 -20.48 19.62 0.32
CA THR A 178 -21.84 19.48 0.83
C THR A 178 -22.55 18.16 0.52
N ALA A 179 -21.98 17.30 -0.34
CA ALA A 179 -22.51 15.95 -0.56
C ALA A 179 -22.31 15.09 0.69
N ILE A 180 -23.30 14.25 1.00
CA ILE A 180 -23.19 13.19 2.01
C ILE A 180 -23.59 11.89 1.32
N ILE A 181 -22.59 11.08 0.94
CA ILE A 181 -22.81 9.80 0.26
C ILE A 181 -22.60 8.67 1.24
N SER A 182 -23.61 7.84 1.43
CA SER A 182 -23.55 6.66 2.31
C SER A 182 -23.29 5.37 1.51
N LEU A 183 -22.32 4.57 1.94
CA LEU A 183 -22.16 3.19 1.50
C LEU A 183 -23.19 2.31 2.22
N ASN A 184 -24.19 1.82 1.47
CA ASN A 184 -25.26 0.95 1.98
C ASN A 184 -25.40 -0.37 1.19
N ALA A 185 -24.65 -0.53 0.09
CA ALA A 185 -24.49 -1.79 -0.63
C ALA A 185 -23.39 -2.66 0.02
N GLY A 186 -23.00 -3.78 -0.57
CA GLY A 186 -21.89 -4.64 -0.11
C GLY A 186 -20.53 -3.96 -0.08
N GLU A 187 -19.47 -4.74 -0.30
CA GLU A 187 -18.14 -4.19 -0.61
C GLU A 187 -18.26 -3.25 -1.83
N THR A 188 -17.66 -2.07 -1.73
CA THR A 188 -17.66 -1.05 -2.79
C THR A 188 -16.21 -0.84 -3.25
N ALA A 189 -15.98 -0.59 -4.53
CA ALA A 189 -14.66 -0.22 -5.02
C ALA A 189 -14.74 0.99 -5.95
N CYS A 190 -13.59 1.64 -6.17
CA CYS A 190 -13.42 2.70 -7.15
C CYS A 190 -11.94 2.79 -7.58
N GLY A 191 -11.71 3.51 -8.69
CA GLY A 191 -10.38 3.87 -9.16
C GLY A 191 -9.76 4.90 -8.22
N ASP A 192 -9.77 6.18 -8.58
CA ASP A 192 -9.44 7.25 -7.65
C ASP A 192 -10.64 7.60 -6.76
N LEU A 193 -10.40 7.95 -5.50
CA LEU A 193 -11.41 8.51 -4.61
C LEU A 193 -10.96 9.89 -4.12
N THR A 194 -11.76 10.91 -4.43
CA THR A 194 -11.60 12.26 -3.91
C THR A 194 -12.81 12.63 -3.04
N ILE A 195 -12.57 13.05 -1.81
CA ILE A 195 -13.58 13.67 -0.94
C ILE A 195 -13.17 15.13 -0.77
N ASP A 196 -13.91 16.03 -1.43
CA ASP A 196 -13.65 17.46 -1.36
C ASP A 196 -13.91 18.01 0.05
N ASN A 197 -13.32 19.17 0.35
CA ASN A 197 -13.66 19.88 1.57
C ASN A 197 -15.17 20.12 1.68
N GLY A 198 -15.75 19.76 2.83
CA GLY A 198 -17.18 19.79 3.10
C GLY A 198 -17.98 18.61 2.52
N GLY A 199 -17.36 17.73 1.72
CA GLY A 199 -17.94 16.45 1.31
C GLY A 199 -17.83 15.41 2.42
N THR A 200 -18.80 14.48 2.47
CA THR A 200 -18.81 13.36 3.44
C THR A 200 -19.05 12.03 2.74
N LEU A 201 -18.15 11.07 2.94
CA LEU A 201 -18.39 9.66 2.64
C LEU A 201 -18.63 8.91 3.95
N SER A 202 -19.80 8.31 4.11
CA SER A 202 -20.17 7.61 5.34
C SER A 202 -20.54 6.16 5.10
N SER A 203 -20.49 5.34 6.14
CA SER A 203 -20.99 3.97 6.07
C SER A 203 -21.47 3.45 7.42
N GLY A 204 -22.34 2.45 7.39
CA GLY A 204 -22.70 1.66 8.57
C GLY A 204 -21.58 0.68 8.95
N ASN A 205 -21.96 -0.44 9.57
CA ASN A 205 -21.02 -1.52 9.87
C ASN A 205 -20.86 -2.47 8.66
N ASN A 206 -19.65 -3.00 8.49
CA ASN A 206 -19.35 -4.05 7.53
C ASN A 206 -19.63 -3.64 6.08
N ARG A 207 -19.34 -2.38 5.76
CA ARG A 207 -19.51 -1.68 4.47
C ARG A 207 -18.15 -1.10 4.04
N HIS A 208 -17.29 -1.97 3.53
CA HIS A 208 -15.90 -1.66 3.19
C HIS A 208 -15.81 -0.94 1.84
N ILE A 209 -14.77 -0.13 1.66
CA ILE A 209 -14.41 0.42 0.35
C ILE A 209 -12.96 0.09 -0.01
N THR A 210 -12.73 -0.31 -1.24
CA THR A 210 -11.39 -0.47 -1.84
C THR A 210 -11.13 0.66 -2.83
N VAL A 211 -9.94 1.24 -2.79
CA VAL A 211 -9.50 2.29 -3.72
C VAL A 211 -8.25 1.79 -4.44
N HIS A 212 -8.39 1.57 -5.74
CA HIS A 212 -7.33 1.06 -6.63
C HIS A 212 -6.36 2.15 -7.11
N GLY A 213 -6.82 3.39 -7.05
CA GLY A 213 -6.10 4.58 -7.48
C GLY A 213 -5.61 5.42 -6.30
N ASN A 214 -5.52 6.72 -6.55
CA ASN A 214 -5.20 7.70 -5.52
C ASN A 214 -6.39 7.91 -4.59
N TYR A 215 -6.11 7.96 -3.30
CA TYR A 215 -7.04 8.41 -2.28
C TYR A 215 -6.70 9.85 -1.87
N SER A 216 -7.66 10.76 -2.01
CA SER A 216 -7.57 12.15 -1.58
C SER A 216 -8.76 12.51 -0.71
N ASN A 217 -8.53 12.88 0.55
CA ASN A 217 -9.59 13.33 1.45
C ASN A 217 -9.24 14.69 2.05
N SER A 218 -10.07 15.68 1.73
CA SER A 218 -10.07 17.02 2.31
C SER A 218 -11.34 17.31 3.11
N GLY A 219 -12.27 16.35 3.16
CA GLY A 219 -13.54 16.42 3.85
C GLY A 219 -13.61 15.42 5.01
N THR A 220 -14.70 14.67 5.08
CA THR A 220 -14.94 13.68 6.14
C THR A 220 -15.21 12.30 5.56
N GLN A 221 -14.48 11.29 6.05
CA GLN A 221 -14.85 9.89 5.93
C GLN A 221 -15.26 9.38 7.31
N SER A 222 -16.46 8.83 7.45
CA SER A 222 -16.99 8.37 8.73
C SER A 222 -17.70 7.03 8.61
N PHE A 223 -16.99 5.96 8.96
CA PHE A 223 -17.48 4.59 8.87
C PHE A 223 -17.70 4.01 10.25
N GLY A 224 -18.70 3.12 10.35
CA GLY A 224 -18.81 2.19 11.48
C GLY A 224 -17.67 1.17 11.47
N ASN A 225 -17.92 -0.08 11.85
CA ASN A 225 -16.95 -1.18 11.76
C ASN A 225 -16.73 -1.61 10.31
N SER A 226 -16.07 -0.77 9.52
CA SER A 226 -15.77 -0.96 8.11
C SER A 226 -14.38 -0.44 7.81
N ASP A 227 -13.74 -1.02 6.79
CA ASP A 227 -12.37 -0.71 6.43
C ASP A 227 -12.30 0.18 5.18
N LEU A 228 -11.18 0.89 5.08
CA LEU A 228 -10.67 1.47 3.84
C LEU A 228 -9.48 0.62 3.38
N THR A 229 -9.57 0.02 2.20
CA THR A 229 -8.46 -0.74 1.60
C THR A 229 -7.82 0.05 0.47
N LEU A 230 -6.51 0.17 0.50
CA LEU A 230 -5.69 0.87 -0.50
C LEU A 230 -4.77 -0.16 -1.16
N ASP A 231 -5.13 -0.60 -2.37
CA ASP A 231 -4.43 -1.66 -3.11
C ASP A 231 -3.73 -1.18 -4.38
N GLY A 232 -3.86 0.10 -4.72
CA GLY A 232 -3.16 0.72 -5.84
C GLY A 232 -1.65 0.82 -5.65
N VAL A 233 -0.86 0.12 -6.49
CA VAL A 233 0.60 0.18 -6.40
C VAL A 233 1.12 1.58 -6.75
N GLY A 234 1.89 2.17 -5.84
CA GLY A 234 2.56 3.45 -6.03
C GLY A 234 1.62 4.65 -6.00
N LYS A 235 0.38 4.48 -5.53
CA LYS A 235 -0.62 5.55 -5.48
C LYS A 235 -0.45 6.43 -4.24
N ASN A 236 -1.10 7.59 -4.29
CA ASN A 236 -1.07 8.56 -3.21
C ASN A 236 -2.20 8.35 -2.20
N PHE A 237 -1.88 8.56 -0.92
CA PHE A 237 -2.84 8.77 0.15
C PHE A 237 -2.64 10.21 0.67
N THR A 238 -3.60 11.10 0.41
CA THR A 238 -3.38 12.55 0.56
C THR A 238 -4.64 13.31 0.97
N SER A 239 -4.47 14.61 1.23
CA SER A 239 -5.50 15.65 1.14
C SER A 239 -5.13 16.64 0.01
N ASP A 240 -5.92 17.70 -0.19
CA ASP A 240 -5.68 18.72 -1.24
C ASP A 240 -4.51 19.69 -0.96
N GLY A 241 -3.83 19.54 0.18
CA GLY A 241 -2.70 20.40 0.57
C GLY A 241 -3.07 21.72 1.24
N THR A 242 -4.36 22.02 1.40
CA THR A 242 -4.87 23.23 2.06
C THR A 242 -5.82 22.88 3.20
N ASN A 243 -6.64 21.85 3.02
CA ASN A 243 -7.64 21.40 3.98
C ASN A 243 -7.22 20.05 4.57
N GLN A 244 -7.35 19.93 5.88
CA GLN A 244 -7.09 18.68 6.58
C GLN A 244 -8.26 17.71 6.36
N GLY A 245 -7.98 16.51 5.88
CA GLY A 245 -8.96 15.44 5.80
C GLY A 245 -9.17 14.75 7.15
N THR A 246 -10.41 14.36 7.44
CA THR A 246 -10.73 13.56 8.64
C THR A 246 -11.22 12.18 8.23
N ILE A 247 -10.65 11.14 8.83
CA ILE A 247 -11.05 9.74 8.62
C ILE A 247 -11.36 9.10 9.98
N THR A 248 -12.62 8.78 10.21
CA THR A 248 -13.06 8.02 11.38
C THR A 248 -13.57 6.66 10.96
N LEU A 249 -12.94 5.58 11.43
CA LEU A 249 -13.35 4.21 11.11
C LEU A 249 -13.43 3.39 12.40
N GLY A 250 -14.49 2.60 12.55
CA GLY A 250 -14.51 1.48 13.50
C GLY A 250 -13.65 0.29 13.04
N GLY A 251 -13.26 0.25 11.76
CA GLY A 251 -12.30 -0.68 11.19
C GLY A 251 -10.89 -0.08 11.02
N GLN A 252 -10.21 -0.45 9.95
CA GLN A 252 -8.80 -0.09 9.68
C GLN A 252 -8.63 0.61 8.32
N ILE A 253 -7.53 1.34 8.19
CA ILE A 253 -6.96 1.73 6.89
C ILE A 253 -5.90 0.68 6.54
N ASN A 254 -6.17 -0.14 5.52
CA ASN A 254 -5.30 -1.23 5.11
C ASN A 254 -4.49 -0.83 3.87
N PHE A 255 -3.17 -0.68 4.03
CA PHE A 255 -2.25 -0.55 2.91
C PHE A 255 -1.78 -1.94 2.46
N THR A 256 -2.30 -2.43 1.34
CA THR A 256 -1.95 -3.75 0.79
C THR A 256 -0.88 -3.69 -0.30
N THR A 257 -0.56 -2.50 -0.78
CA THR A 257 0.53 -2.24 -1.73
C THR A 257 1.28 -0.94 -1.38
N ASN A 258 2.42 -0.69 -2.03
CA ASN A 258 3.26 0.48 -1.73
C ASN A 258 2.52 1.78 -2.00
N HIS A 259 2.55 2.73 -1.06
CA HIS A 259 1.90 4.03 -1.19
C HIS A 259 2.81 5.19 -0.79
N THR A 260 2.52 6.36 -1.32
CA THR A 260 3.17 7.62 -0.94
C THR A 260 2.14 8.54 -0.30
N ILE A 261 2.52 9.18 0.80
CA ILE A 261 1.78 10.29 1.39
C ILE A 261 2.58 11.55 1.02
N PRO A 262 2.09 12.40 0.10
CA PRO A 262 2.82 13.57 -0.38
C PRO A 262 3.07 14.60 0.72
N ALA A 263 4.03 15.50 0.50
CA ALA A 263 4.42 16.50 1.49
C ALA A 263 3.31 17.47 1.90
N ALA A 264 2.35 17.69 1.00
CA ALA A 264 1.19 18.54 1.26
C ALA A 264 0.09 17.83 2.06
N ALA A 265 0.12 16.50 2.17
CA ALA A 265 -0.92 15.76 2.85
C ALA A 265 -1.02 16.15 4.34
N ASP A 266 -2.25 16.38 4.78
CA ASP A 266 -2.61 16.59 6.18
C ASP A 266 -3.89 15.80 6.45
N ILE A 267 -3.74 14.67 7.14
CA ILE A 267 -4.85 13.75 7.46
C ILE A 267 -4.86 13.49 8.96
N THR A 268 -6.05 13.65 9.55
CA THR A 268 -6.36 13.20 10.91
C THR A 268 -7.20 11.94 10.84
N THR A 269 -6.85 10.93 11.64
CA THR A 269 -7.62 9.69 11.71
C THR A 269 -7.66 9.08 13.10
N ASP A 270 -8.81 8.52 13.50
CA ASP A 270 -8.89 7.65 14.68
C ASP A 270 -8.72 6.16 14.35
N ALA A 271 -8.62 5.83 13.07
CA ALA A 271 -8.49 4.47 12.60
C ALA A 271 -7.07 3.96 12.84
N ILE A 272 -6.98 2.64 12.96
CA ILE A 272 -5.71 1.93 12.89
C ILE A 272 -5.22 1.98 11.44
N ILE A 273 -3.94 2.27 11.23
CA ILE A 273 -3.25 2.08 9.96
C ILE A 273 -2.51 0.74 10.01
N ASP A 274 -2.89 -0.18 9.13
CA ASP A 274 -2.23 -1.48 8.94
C ASP A 274 -1.41 -1.47 7.65
N VAL A 275 -0.12 -1.80 7.78
CA VAL A 275 0.80 -1.93 6.64
C VAL A 275 1.13 -3.40 6.43
N ALA A 276 0.63 -3.97 5.33
CA ALA A 276 0.75 -5.40 5.04
C ALA A 276 2.21 -5.85 4.85
N ALA A 277 2.45 -7.16 4.95
CA ALA A 277 3.78 -7.74 4.75
C ALA A 277 4.34 -7.41 3.36
N GLY A 278 5.59 -6.95 3.30
CA GLY A 278 6.24 -6.57 2.04
C GLY A 278 5.84 -5.20 1.49
N VAL A 279 4.89 -4.51 2.13
CA VAL A 279 4.45 -3.17 1.75
C VAL A 279 5.31 -2.10 2.41
N THR A 280 5.61 -1.04 1.66
CA THR A 280 6.24 0.19 2.15
C THR A 280 5.31 1.38 1.95
N VAL A 281 5.01 2.10 3.03
CA VAL A 281 4.31 3.39 3.00
C VAL A 281 5.30 4.49 3.34
N THR A 282 5.42 5.49 2.47
CA THR A 282 6.33 6.63 2.66
C THR A 282 5.56 7.89 3.02
N ASN A 283 5.67 8.31 4.28
CA ASN A 283 5.11 9.56 4.77
C ASN A 283 6.03 10.75 4.51
N ASN A 284 5.63 11.68 3.65
CA ASN A 284 6.29 12.97 3.46
C ASN A 284 5.48 14.13 4.07
N GLY A 285 4.22 13.90 4.44
CA GLY A 285 3.30 14.92 4.95
C GLY A 285 3.08 14.83 6.46
N THR A 286 1.86 15.14 6.89
CA THR A 286 1.41 15.06 8.27
C THR A 286 0.30 14.02 8.40
N ILE A 287 0.53 13.02 9.24
CA ILE A 287 -0.49 12.05 9.66
C ILE A 287 -0.69 12.20 11.16
N SER A 288 -1.93 12.50 11.54
CA SER A 288 -2.33 12.70 12.93
C SER A 288 -3.28 11.60 13.38
N MET A 289 -2.74 10.59 14.07
CA MET A 289 -3.53 9.51 14.62
C MET A 289 -4.09 9.91 15.99
N THR A 290 -5.40 9.77 16.16
CA THR A 290 -6.15 10.19 17.37
C THR A 290 -6.85 9.01 18.05
N GLY A 291 -6.50 7.78 17.66
CA GLY A 291 -7.08 6.54 18.19
C GLY A 291 -7.04 6.49 19.72
N THR A 292 -8.12 5.98 20.32
CA THR A 292 -8.24 5.79 21.77
C THR A 292 -7.77 4.37 22.16
N PRO A 293 -7.33 4.14 23.41
CA PRO A 293 -6.18 3.29 23.76
C PRO A 293 -6.41 1.77 23.75
N ALA A 294 -7.32 1.24 22.93
CA ALA A 294 -7.56 -0.20 22.84
C ALA A 294 -6.68 -0.92 21.79
N ALA A 295 -6.05 -0.19 20.87
CA ALA A 295 -5.24 -0.76 19.79
C ALA A 295 -3.95 0.05 19.52
N ALA A 296 -3.03 -0.52 18.75
CA ALA A 296 -1.94 0.26 18.14
C ALA A 296 -2.53 1.20 17.09
N ASP A 297 -2.00 2.41 16.98
CA ASP A 297 -2.41 3.31 15.90
C ASP A 297 -1.77 2.85 14.58
N LEU A 298 -0.47 2.52 14.61
CA LEU A 298 0.28 2.07 13.44
C LEU A 298 0.78 0.64 13.65
N GLN A 299 0.38 -0.29 12.79
CA GLN A 299 0.66 -1.72 12.92
C GLN A 299 1.03 -2.38 11.58
N GLY A 300 1.22 -3.71 11.63
CA GLY A 300 1.41 -4.54 10.45
C GLY A 300 2.84 -5.06 10.26
N ALA A 301 3.00 -5.97 9.30
CA ALA A 301 4.27 -6.62 9.00
C ALA A 301 5.14 -5.85 7.98
N GLY A 302 4.66 -4.71 7.48
CA GLY A 302 5.34 -3.90 6.48
C GLY A 302 6.31 -2.87 7.07
N THR A 303 6.60 -1.86 6.24
CA THR A 303 7.52 -0.76 6.54
C THR A 303 6.81 0.58 6.46
N TRP A 304 6.90 1.37 7.53
CA TRP A 304 6.56 2.78 7.51
C TRP A 304 7.83 3.63 7.45
N ILE A 305 7.94 4.52 6.47
CA ILE A 305 9.02 5.51 6.36
C ILE A 305 8.44 6.87 6.72
N ASN A 306 8.98 7.52 7.75
CA ASN A 306 8.71 8.93 8.05
C ASN A 306 9.85 9.76 7.44
N ALA A 307 9.59 10.32 6.26
CA ALA A 307 10.58 11.00 5.42
C ALA A 307 11.00 12.37 5.98
N ALA A 308 11.91 13.06 5.30
CA ALA A 308 12.46 14.32 5.79
C ALA A 308 11.34 15.35 6.06
N SER A 309 11.42 16.03 7.21
CA SER A 309 10.44 17.03 7.66
C SER A 309 8.99 16.56 7.83
N SER A 310 8.69 15.26 7.68
CA SER A 310 7.34 14.74 7.86
C SER A 310 6.97 14.63 9.34
N ILE A 311 5.67 14.60 9.63
CA ILE A 311 5.11 14.51 10.98
C ILE A 311 4.25 13.25 11.09
N LEU A 312 4.53 12.45 12.11
CA LEU A 312 3.71 11.31 12.51
C LEU A 312 3.29 11.52 13.97
N ASN A 313 2.01 11.83 14.21
CA ASN A 313 1.46 11.94 15.55
C ASN A 313 0.71 10.65 15.91
N ILE A 314 0.99 10.10 17.08
CA ILE A 314 0.49 8.81 17.58
C ILE A 314 -0.17 9.04 18.94
N ALA A 315 -1.45 8.69 19.07
CA ALA A 315 -2.25 8.79 20.29
C ALA A 315 -2.30 7.49 21.12
N SER A 316 -1.97 6.34 20.51
CA SER A 316 -1.88 5.03 21.18
C SER A 316 -0.47 4.43 21.07
N GLY A 317 -0.22 3.46 20.18
CA GLY A 317 1.08 2.78 20.08
C GLY A 317 1.52 2.50 18.66
N ILE A 318 2.81 2.17 18.49
CA ILE A 318 3.39 1.72 17.23
C ILE A 318 3.80 0.25 17.38
N THR A 319 3.29 -0.61 16.51
CA THR A 319 3.61 -2.05 16.45
C THR A 319 3.97 -2.53 15.05
N VAL A 320 4.07 -1.62 14.07
CA VAL A 320 4.59 -1.97 12.73
C VAL A 320 5.99 -2.57 12.86
N THR A 321 6.27 -3.59 12.04
CA THR A 321 7.52 -4.35 12.13
C THR A 321 8.74 -3.46 11.85
N THR A 322 8.64 -2.57 10.86
CA THR A 322 9.73 -1.65 10.51
C THR A 322 9.24 -0.21 10.50
N LEU A 323 9.82 0.62 11.37
CA LEU A 323 9.69 2.07 11.33
C LEU A 323 11.04 2.70 10.96
N THR A 324 11.08 3.43 9.84
CA THR A 324 12.23 4.24 9.44
C THR A 324 11.90 5.71 9.69
N ALA A 325 12.28 6.24 10.87
CA ALA A 325 12.00 7.61 11.27
C ALA A 325 13.29 8.43 11.51
N THR A 326 14.34 8.20 10.72
CA THR A 326 15.67 8.80 10.93
C THR A 326 16.01 9.95 9.98
N ALA A 327 15.14 10.26 9.02
CA ALA A 327 15.37 11.32 8.03
C ALA A 327 15.44 12.71 8.69
N THR A 328 16.31 13.59 8.20
CA THR A 328 16.51 14.91 8.80
C THR A 328 15.20 15.71 8.86
N GLY A 329 14.92 16.29 10.03
CA GLY A 329 13.78 17.16 10.27
C GLY A 329 12.46 16.45 10.58
N ASN A 330 12.36 15.13 10.35
CA ASN A 330 11.12 14.40 10.64
C ASN A 330 10.85 14.33 12.15
N THR A 331 9.57 14.25 12.52
CA THR A 331 9.12 14.16 13.91
C THR A 331 8.13 13.03 14.08
N VAL A 332 8.37 12.21 15.11
CA VAL A 332 7.37 11.31 15.67
C VAL A 332 6.94 11.87 17.03
N ASP A 333 5.65 12.15 17.19
CA ASP A 333 5.08 12.70 18.42
C ASP A 333 4.09 11.73 19.06
N PHE A 334 4.37 11.33 20.30
CA PHE A 334 3.44 10.58 21.13
C PHE A 334 2.50 11.58 21.82
N ASN A 335 1.34 11.82 21.22
CA ASN A 335 0.38 12.88 21.57
C ASN A 335 -0.90 12.37 22.26
N GLY A 336 -0.90 11.13 22.76
CA GLY A 336 -2.03 10.50 23.43
C GLY A 336 -2.24 11.01 24.86
N THR A 337 -3.50 11.10 25.28
CA THR A 337 -3.90 11.40 26.68
C THR A 337 -3.89 10.15 27.56
N ALA A 338 -3.95 8.97 26.95
CA ALA A 338 -3.80 7.68 27.62
C ALA A 338 -2.31 7.28 27.73
N ALA A 339 -2.04 6.20 28.48
CA ALA A 339 -0.70 5.65 28.56
C ALA A 339 -0.21 5.15 27.19
N GLN A 340 1.00 5.52 26.81
CA GLN A 340 1.61 5.12 25.53
C GLN A 340 2.98 4.48 25.77
N THR A 341 3.31 3.49 24.95
CA THR A 341 4.65 2.91 24.92
C THR A 341 5.44 3.50 23.74
N MET A 342 6.57 4.11 24.04
CA MET A 342 7.55 4.55 23.05
C MET A 342 8.41 3.35 22.65
N ALA A 343 8.13 2.79 21.47
CA ALA A 343 8.80 1.62 20.94
C ALA A 343 10.30 1.88 20.65
N ALA A 344 11.13 0.84 20.78
CA ALA A 344 12.57 0.88 20.57
C ALA A 344 12.95 0.97 19.09
N PHE A 345 12.79 2.17 18.52
CA PHE A 345 13.25 2.53 17.17
C PHE A 345 14.24 3.70 17.23
N ASN A 346 14.86 3.99 16.08
CA ASN A 346 15.62 5.22 15.90
C ASN A 346 14.68 6.31 15.34
N TYR A 347 14.65 7.43 16.04
CA TYR A 347 13.89 8.62 15.68
C TYR A 347 14.86 9.76 15.33
N TYR A 348 14.45 10.66 14.44
CA TYR A 348 15.14 11.93 14.27
C TYR A 348 14.71 12.87 15.40
N ASN A 349 13.51 13.42 15.35
CA ASN A 349 12.90 14.08 16.50
C ASN A 349 11.88 13.15 17.16
N LEU A 350 11.97 13.03 18.49
CA LEU A 350 11.01 12.28 19.31
C LEU A 350 10.36 13.24 20.30
N THR A 351 9.05 13.41 20.18
CA THR A 351 8.26 14.34 21.01
C THR A 351 7.21 13.60 21.81
N SER A 352 6.84 14.18 22.95
CA SER A 352 5.69 13.80 23.75
C SER A 352 4.94 15.06 24.14
N SER A 353 3.93 15.44 23.34
CA SER A 353 3.25 16.74 23.45
C SER A 353 1.99 16.77 24.35
N SER A 354 1.40 15.62 24.66
CA SER A 354 0.15 15.51 25.44
C SER A 354 0.40 15.04 26.88
N THR A 355 -0.63 14.63 27.63
CA THR A 355 -0.58 14.39 29.08
C THR A 355 -0.50 12.93 29.52
N GLY A 356 -0.63 11.99 28.58
CA GLY A 356 -0.62 10.58 28.90
C GLY A 356 0.72 10.10 29.47
N ALA A 357 0.68 9.11 30.37
CA ALA A 357 1.91 8.47 30.85
C ALA A 357 2.70 7.87 29.68
N ARG A 358 4.02 7.85 29.78
CA ARG A 358 4.92 7.31 28.77
C ARG A 358 5.71 6.16 29.34
N THR A 359 5.79 5.06 28.60
CA THR A 359 6.68 3.94 28.92
C THR A 359 7.74 3.87 27.83
N LEU A 360 9.01 4.03 28.20
CA LEU A 360 10.10 3.72 27.29
C LEU A 360 10.23 2.20 27.21
N ALA A 361 10.41 1.65 26.01
CA ALA A 361 10.58 0.22 25.82
C ALA A 361 11.69 -0.34 26.75
N ALA A 362 11.36 -1.38 27.52
CA ALA A 362 12.25 -1.96 28.52
C ALA A 362 13.41 -2.78 27.91
N SER A 363 13.39 -2.98 26.59
CA SER A 363 14.41 -3.70 25.83
C SER A 363 14.64 -3.01 24.49
N GLY A 364 15.84 -3.16 23.93
CA GLY A 364 16.26 -2.42 22.74
C GLY A 364 16.70 -1.00 23.09
N THR A 365 16.86 -0.18 22.06
CA THR A 365 17.35 1.20 22.18
C THR A 365 16.36 2.14 21.51
N VAL A 366 15.94 3.18 22.24
CA VAL A 366 15.25 4.34 21.67
C VAL A 366 16.34 5.33 21.26
N GLY A 367 16.68 5.35 19.98
CA GLY A 367 17.68 6.25 19.44
C GLY A 367 17.06 7.60 19.04
N VAL A 368 17.76 8.70 19.29
CA VAL A 368 17.34 10.05 18.91
C VAL A 368 18.49 10.78 18.24
N ALA A 369 18.36 11.10 16.95
CA ALA A 369 19.40 11.75 16.15
C ALA A 369 19.29 13.28 16.11
N GLY A 370 18.07 13.79 16.32
CA GLY A 370 17.72 15.20 16.42
C GLY A 370 17.39 15.57 17.87
N THR A 371 16.16 15.99 18.12
CA THR A 371 15.71 16.48 19.45
C THR A 371 14.83 15.47 20.15
N PHE A 372 15.07 15.23 21.45
CA PHE A 372 14.14 14.55 22.33
C PHE A 372 13.36 15.61 23.13
N THR A 373 12.02 15.59 23.08
CA THR A 373 11.16 16.54 23.78
C THR A 373 10.17 15.78 24.67
N PRO A 374 10.54 15.41 25.90
CA PRO A 374 9.73 14.52 26.75
C PRO A 374 8.45 15.17 27.32
N GLY A 375 8.32 16.49 27.29
CA GLY A 375 7.23 17.21 27.95
C GLY A 375 7.26 17.05 29.47
N THR A 376 6.10 17.13 30.13
CA THR A 376 5.95 17.01 31.58
C THR A 376 5.37 15.66 32.03
N ASN A 377 5.36 14.66 31.15
CA ASN A 377 4.69 13.40 31.40
C ASN A 377 5.40 12.55 32.46
N ALA A 378 4.65 11.66 33.10
CA ALA A 378 5.23 10.62 33.93
C ALA A 378 5.86 9.54 33.03
N TYR A 379 7.12 9.20 33.27
CA TYR A 379 7.85 8.18 32.51
C TYR A 379 8.12 6.93 33.34
N THR A 380 7.74 5.77 32.81
CA THR A 380 8.28 4.48 33.21
C THR A 380 9.54 4.21 32.38
N ILE A 381 10.69 4.16 33.06
CA ILE A 381 12.00 4.06 32.40
C ILE A 381 12.72 2.72 32.64
N THR A 382 12.24 1.88 33.56
CA THR A 382 12.94 0.67 34.00
C THR A 382 13.38 -0.22 32.84
N GLY A 383 14.67 -0.56 32.80
CA GLY A 383 15.27 -1.39 31.74
C GLY A 383 15.57 -0.65 30.43
N SER A 384 14.96 0.51 30.19
CA SER A 384 15.10 1.25 28.92
C SER A 384 16.50 1.82 28.68
N THR A 385 16.79 2.07 27.41
CA THR A 385 17.98 2.78 26.94
C THR A 385 17.57 3.89 25.98
N ILE A 386 17.96 5.13 26.28
CA ILE A 386 17.95 6.23 25.30
C ILE A 386 19.36 6.38 24.74
N ASP A 387 19.50 6.47 23.42
CA ASP A 387 20.76 6.76 22.74
C ASP A 387 20.67 8.07 21.95
N PHE A 388 21.45 9.07 22.35
CA PHE A 388 21.66 10.28 21.53
C PHE A 388 22.69 9.97 20.44
N ASN A 389 22.21 9.64 19.24
CA ASN A 389 23.00 9.05 18.15
C ASN A 389 23.24 10.00 16.95
N GLY A 390 22.93 11.29 17.09
CA GLY A 390 23.08 12.29 16.04
C GLY A 390 24.54 12.65 15.76
N SER A 391 24.88 12.83 14.48
CA SER A 391 26.18 13.36 14.03
C SER A 391 26.31 14.88 14.20
N GLY A 392 25.17 15.59 14.26
CA GLY A 392 25.09 17.00 14.62
C GLY A 392 25.14 17.22 16.13
N ALA A 393 25.23 18.49 16.54
CA ALA A 393 25.14 18.86 17.96
C ALA A 393 23.77 18.48 18.52
N GLN A 394 23.75 17.88 19.71
CA GLN A 394 22.52 17.53 20.43
C GLN A 394 22.59 18.03 21.87
N THR A 395 21.43 18.35 22.43
CA THR A 395 21.28 18.66 23.84
C THR A 395 20.74 17.43 24.56
N ILE A 396 21.46 16.96 25.58
CA ILE A 396 20.96 15.97 26.53
C ILE A 396 20.19 16.74 27.59
N LEU A 397 18.88 16.50 27.66
CA LEU A 397 18.00 17.22 28.57
C LEU A 397 18.13 16.70 30.01
N ALA A 398 17.76 17.55 30.97
CA ALA A 398 17.52 17.12 32.34
C ALA A 398 16.29 16.21 32.38
N PHE A 399 16.56 14.91 32.51
CA PHE A 399 15.60 13.83 32.48
C PHE A 399 16.19 12.65 33.26
N ASN A 400 15.32 11.80 33.81
CA ASN A 400 15.75 10.56 34.46
C ASN A 400 15.83 9.45 33.42
N TYR A 401 17.04 9.05 33.07
CA TYR A 401 17.31 7.92 32.20
C TYR A 401 17.52 6.65 33.03
N ASN A 402 17.09 5.51 32.50
CA ASN A 402 17.54 4.23 33.04
C ASN A 402 18.96 3.97 32.54
N ASN A 403 19.13 3.68 31.25
CA ASN A 403 20.43 3.74 30.60
C ASN A 403 20.48 4.93 29.65
N LEU A 404 21.61 5.64 29.67
CA LEU A 404 21.90 6.74 28.75
C LEU A 404 23.09 6.34 27.89
N THR A 405 22.93 6.41 26.57
CA THR A 405 24.02 6.24 25.62
C THR A 405 24.16 7.51 24.79
N SER A 406 25.39 7.83 24.45
CA SER A 406 25.70 8.76 23.38
C SER A 406 26.59 8.01 22.39
N SER A 407 26.01 7.65 21.26
CA SER A 407 26.74 7.13 20.12
C SER A 407 27.03 8.23 19.10
N SER A 408 27.77 7.89 18.03
CA SER A 408 28.19 8.84 16.99
C SER A 408 29.20 9.89 17.47
N THR A 409 29.36 10.98 16.70
CA THR A 409 30.43 11.97 16.87
C THR A 409 29.94 13.39 17.16
N GLY A 410 28.63 13.63 17.17
CA GLY A 410 28.06 14.96 17.41
C GLY A 410 28.41 15.51 18.79
N ALA A 411 28.61 16.81 18.91
CA ALA A 411 28.82 17.44 20.22
C ALA A 411 27.57 17.25 21.11
N ARG A 412 27.78 17.09 22.41
CA ARG A 412 26.73 16.95 23.42
C ARG A 412 26.77 18.13 24.37
N THR A 413 25.66 18.85 24.48
CA THR A 413 25.48 19.86 25.52
C THR A 413 24.59 19.24 26.59
N LEU A 414 25.07 19.19 27.83
CA LEU A 414 24.19 18.91 28.96
C LEU A 414 23.42 20.20 29.26
N ALA A 415 22.09 20.15 29.14
CA ALA A 415 21.22 21.32 29.27
C ALA A 415 21.42 22.03 30.61
N SER A 416 21.43 23.36 30.64
CA SER A 416 21.63 24.20 31.84
C SER A 416 20.45 24.17 32.84
N SER A 417 19.84 23.00 33.01
CA SER A 417 18.68 22.74 33.84
C SER A 417 19.01 21.60 34.79
N SER A 418 18.63 21.76 36.07
CA SER A 418 18.61 20.74 37.12
C SER A 418 19.58 19.54 36.94
N THR A 419 19.04 18.32 36.96
CA THR A 419 19.81 17.07 37.07
C THR A 419 19.52 16.17 35.88
N VAL A 420 20.58 15.65 35.26
CA VAL A 420 20.54 14.50 34.35
C VAL A 420 20.71 13.24 35.21
N GLY A 421 19.61 12.57 35.51
CA GLY A 421 19.62 11.35 36.33
C GLY A 421 19.91 10.12 35.49
N VAL A 422 20.78 9.24 35.95
CA VAL A 422 21.06 7.94 35.31
C VAL A 422 20.98 6.84 36.37
N ALA A 423 19.97 5.97 36.28
CA ALA A 423 19.76 4.90 37.25
C ALA A 423 20.57 3.64 36.95
N GLY A 424 20.99 3.46 35.69
CA GLY A 424 21.73 2.32 35.17
C GLY A 424 23.10 2.75 34.64
N THR A 425 23.37 2.47 33.37
CA THR A 425 24.68 2.77 32.76
C THR A 425 24.65 4.07 31.97
N PHE A 426 25.72 4.87 32.09
CA PHE A 426 25.99 5.98 31.16
C PHE A 426 27.16 5.62 30.23
N THR A 427 26.88 5.43 28.94
CA THR A 427 27.86 5.14 27.89
C THR A 427 28.11 6.41 27.06
N GLN A 428 29.16 7.15 27.38
CA GLN A 428 29.43 8.49 26.82
C GLN A 428 29.97 8.53 25.37
N GLY A 429 30.43 7.41 24.81
CA GLY A 429 31.06 7.39 23.49
C GLY A 429 32.32 8.26 23.38
N THR A 430 32.61 8.74 22.17
CA THR A 430 33.73 9.65 21.85
C THR A 430 33.28 11.11 21.68
N ASN A 431 32.06 11.44 22.07
CA ASN A 431 31.48 12.77 21.88
C ASN A 431 32.19 13.81 22.76
N SER A 432 32.24 15.06 22.29
CA SER A 432 32.65 16.20 23.13
C SER A 432 31.48 16.67 23.99
N TYR A 433 31.70 16.84 25.30
CA TYR A 433 30.67 17.27 26.24
C TYR A 433 30.89 18.71 26.70
N THR A 434 29.89 19.56 26.49
CA THR A 434 29.81 20.90 27.07
C THR A 434 28.84 20.88 28.23
N ILE A 435 29.34 21.18 29.43
CA ILE A 435 28.52 21.26 30.65
C ILE A 435 28.15 22.72 30.88
N THR A 436 26.85 23.03 30.84
CA THR A 436 26.35 24.41 30.98
C THR A 436 25.74 24.69 32.36
N GLY A 437 26.20 23.97 33.39
CA GLY A 437 25.74 24.10 34.77
C GLY A 437 24.83 22.96 35.28
N SER A 438 24.64 21.89 34.50
CA SER A 438 23.89 20.70 34.91
C SER A 438 24.67 19.85 35.91
N THR A 439 23.93 19.10 36.74
CA THR A 439 24.48 17.98 37.52
C THR A 439 24.14 16.65 36.82
N VAL A 440 25.11 15.75 36.67
CA VAL A 440 24.83 14.36 36.30
C VAL A 440 24.77 13.55 37.59
N GLU A 441 23.61 12.98 37.91
CA GLU A 441 23.39 12.19 39.11
C GLU A 441 23.26 10.71 38.76
N PHE A 442 24.20 9.91 39.24
CA PHE A 442 24.11 8.45 39.19
C PHE A 442 23.25 8.00 40.37
N ASN A 443 21.95 7.81 40.11
CA ASN A 443 20.91 7.59 41.13
C ASN A 443 20.42 6.12 41.20
N GLY A 444 21.22 5.19 40.69
CA GLY A 444 20.94 3.76 40.72
C GLY A 444 21.07 3.14 42.11
N SER A 445 20.30 2.07 42.36
CA SER A 445 20.44 1.26 43.58
C SER A 445 21.54 0.20 43.49
N ALA A 446 21.99 -0.11 42.28
CA ALA A 446 23.13 -0.99 42.01
C ALA A 446 24.43 -0.19 41.86
N ALA A 447 25.58 -0.86 41.98
CA ALA A 447 26.87 -0.22 41.76
C ALA A 447 26.98 0.29 40.31
N GLN A 448 27.23 1.59 40.13
CA GLN A 448 27.38 2.22 38.82
C GLN A 448 28.86 2.49 38.54
N THR A 449 29.33 2.06 37.37
CA THR A 449 30.69 2.38 36.90
C THR A 449 30.66 3.69 36.14
N ILE A 450 31.52 4.62 36.52
CA ILE A 450 31.60 5.94 35.88
C ILE A 450 32.89 6.03 35.06
N ALA A 451 32.76 6.49 33.80
CA ALA A 451 33.91 6.75 32.96
C ALA A 451 34.71 7.96 33.49
N THR A 452 36.04 7.85 33.49
CA THR A 452 36.97 8.84 34.07
C THR A 452 37.05 10.17 33.29
N ALA A 453 36.22 10.37 32.26
CA ALA A 453 36.29 11.54 31.38
C ALA A 453 35.61 12.78 31.97
N PHE A 454 34.89 12.65 33.10
CA PHE A 454 34.29 13.79 33.80
C PHE A 454 35.11 14.14 35.04
N THR A 455 35.23 15.44 35.30
CA THR A 455 35.65 15.96 36.61
C THR A 455 34.43 15.97 37.52
N PHE A 456 34.51 15.22 38.63
CA PHE A 456 33.47 15.17 39.65
C PHE A 456 33.76 16.21 40.74
N ASN A 457 32.72 16.90 41.20
CA ASN A 457 32.79 17.77 42.39
C ASN A 457 32.41 17.00 43.65
#